data_AF-A0A2S9G0D2-F1
#
_entry.id   AF-A0A2S9G0D2-F1
#
_cell.length_a   1.000
_cell.length_b   1.000
_cell.length_c   1.000
_cell.angle_alpha   90.00
_cell.angle_beta   90.00
_cell.angle_gamma   90.00
#
_symmetry.space_group_name_H-M   'P 1'
#
loop_
_entity.id
_entity.type
_entity.pdbx_description
1 polymer ?
#
loop_
_entity_poly.entity_id
_entity_poly.type
_entity_poly.pdbx_seq_one_letter_code
_entity_poly.pdbx_strand_id
1 'polypeptide(L)'
;GRRDLKLHVNLSPDQVLDSGFLDHLVSTYRDTGIAPESVCLDLTERAFSRDPAPAHIALRRARDIGFSLAMDDFGVEHASMTNL
;
A
#
# COMPACT_ATOMS: atom_id res chain seq x y z
N GLY A 1 16.32 -3.45 -17.80
CA GLY A 1 15.71 -3.89 -16.53
C GLY A 1 14.70 -4.99 -16.80
N ARG A 2 14.54 -5.93 -15.87
CA ARG A 2 13.51 -6.97 -15.92
C ARG A 2 12.12 -6.32 -15.93
N ARG A 3 11.29 -6.60 -16.94
CA ARG A 3 9.96 -5.99 -17.14
C ARG A 3 8.87 -6.65 -16.27
N ASP A 4 9.23 -7.68 -15.51
CA ASP A 4 8.38 -8.56 -14.73
C ASP A 4 8.53 -8.38 -13.21
N LEU A 5 9.37 -7.45 -12.75
CA LEU A 5 9.57 -7.20 -11.32
C LEU A 5 8.40 -6.36 -10.76
N LYS A 6 7.71 -6.89 -9.76
CA LYS A 6 6.73 -6.15 -8.96
C LYS A 6 7.32 -5.78 -7.60
N LEU A 7 7.13 -4.52 -7.20
CA LEU A 7 7.49 -4.01 -5.89
C LEU A 7 6.25 -4.00 -5.01
N HIS A 8 6.35 -4.62 -3.83
CA HIS A 8 5.29 -4.58 -2.82
C HIS A 8 5.71 -3.62 -1.70
N VAL A 9 4.80 -2.71 -1.33
CA VAL A 9 5.00 -1.71 -0.28
C VAL A 9 3.89 -1.86 0.74
N ASN A 10 4.26 -2.28 1.95
CA ASN A 10 3.33 -2.39 3.07
C ASN A 10 2.99 -1.01 3.62
N LEU A 11 1.70 -0.72 3.80
CA LEU A 11 1.18 0.52 4.35
C LEU A 11 0.54 0.29 5.71
N SER A 12 0.95 1.09 6.70
CA SER A 12 0.27 1.12 7.99
C SER A 12 -1.05 1.90 7.88
N PRO A 13 -2.04 1.64 8.77
CA PRO A 13 -3.27 2.42 8.85
C PRO A 13 -3.04 3.94 8.93
N ASP A 14 -2.04 4.38 9.70
CA ASP A 14 -1.75 5.80 9.87
C ASP A 14 -1.23 6.44 8.57
N GLN A 15 -0.43 5.71 7.77
CA GLN A 15 0.05 6.18 6.47
C GLN A 15 -1.06 6.27 5.42
N VAL A 16 -2.05 5.39 5.50
CA VAL A 16 -3.21 5.42 4.60
C VAL A 16 -4.08 6.66 4.86
N LEU A 17 -4.16 7.07 6.13
CA LEU A 17 -4.94 8.24 6.55
C LEU A 17 -4.17 9.55 6.39
N ASP A 18 -2.85 9.50 6.18
CA ASP A 18 -2.01 10.66 5.92
C ASP A 18 -2.07 11.08 4.44
N SER A 19 -2.70 12.22 4.17
CA SER A 19 -2.74 12.79 2.81
C SER A 19 -1.34 13.10 2.25
N GLY A 20 -0.38 13.45 3.10
CA GLY A 20 0.99 13.76 2.70
C GLY A 20 1.78 12.53 2.24
N PHE A 21 1.44 11.35 2.77
CA PHE A 21 2.08 10.11 2.36
C PHE A 21 1.80 9.77 0.90
N LEU A 22 0.55 9.89 0.45
CA LEU A 22 0.21 9.67 -0.96
C LEU A 22 0.88 10.69 -1.88
N ASP A 23 0.97 11.95 -1.47
CA ASP A 23 1.67 12.98 -2.25
C ASP A 23 3.16 12.66 -2.37
N HIS A 24 3.77 12.13 -1.32
CA HIS A 24 5.16 11.67 -1.35
C HIS A 24 5.36 10.45 -2.27
N LEU A 25 4.42 9.51 -2.26
CA LEU A 25 4.44 8.34 -3.15
C LEU A 25 4.30 8.77 -4.62
N VAL A 26 3.47 9.78 -4.86
CA VAL A 26 3.32 10.46 -6.16
C VAL A 26 4.62 11.13 -6.63
N SER A 27 5.28 11.91 -5.77
CA SER A 27 6.54 12.54 -6.15
C SER A 27 7.61 11.49 -6.46
N THR A 28 7.68 10.45 -5.62
CA THR A 28 8.68 9.38 -5.73
C THR A 28 8.57 8.63 -7.06
N TYR A 29 7.37 8.27 -7.53
CA TYR A 29 7.27 7.57 -8.82
C TYR A 29 7.65 8.50 -10.00
N ARG A 30 7.31 9.80 -9.91
CA ARG A 30 7.67 10.78 -10.96
C ARG A 30 9.16 10.98 -11.06
N ASP A 31 9.85 11.04 -9.92
CA ASP A 31 11.29 11.29 -9.85
C ASP A 31 12.11 10.05 -10.27
N THR A 32 11.59 8.85 -10.00
CA THR A 32 12.29 7.58 -10.27
C THR A 32 11.99 6.99 -11.64
N GLY A 33 10.89 7.39 -12.28
CA GLY A 33 10.42 6.79 -13.54
C GLY A 33 9.88 5.37 -13.37
N ILE A 34 9.65 4.92 -12.13
CA ILE A 34 9.01 3.64 -11.85
C ILE A 34 7.55 3.71 -12.30
N ALA A 35 7.13 2.76 -13.13
CA ALA A 35 5.75 2.68 -13.58
C ALA A 35 4.85 2.33 -12.38
N PRO A 36 3.78 3.10 -12.08
CA PRO A 36 2.89 2.83 -10.94
C PRO A 36 2.31 1.41 -10.92
N GLU A 37 2.05 0.85 -12.11
CA GLU A 37 1.56 -0.51 -12.34
C GLU A 37 2.53 -1.62 -11.88
N SER A 38 3.81 -1.28 -11.69
CA SER A 38 4.82 -2.19 -11.13
C SER A 38 4.88 -2.16 -9.59
N VAL A 39 4.11 -1.28 -8.95
CA VAL A 39 4.05 -1.11 -7.49
C VAL A 39 2.68 -1.54 -6.97
N CYS A 40 2.70 -2.44 -6.00
CA CYS A 40 1.54 -2.89 -5.25
C CYS A 40 1.61 -2.32 -3.83
N LEU A 41 0.54 -1.63 -3.41
CA LEU A 41 0.38 -1.13 -2.06
C LEU A 41 -0.41 -2.15 -1.25
N ASP A 42 0.24 -2.75 -0.26
CA ASP A 42 -0.32 -3.81 0.57
C ASP A 42 -0.84 -3.19 1.87
N LEU A 43 -2.10 -3.46 2.17
CA LEU A 43 -2.86 -2.80 3.24
C LEU A 43 -3.47 -3.85 4.15
N THR A 44 -3.46 -3.64 5.45
CA THR A 44 -4.22 -4.49 6.37
C THR A 44 -5.67 -4.01 6.49
N GLU A 45 -6.60 -4.91 6.83
CA GLU A 45 -7.99 -4.53 7.13
C GLU A 45 -8.11 -3.46 8.20
N ARG A 46 -7.13 -3.38 9.11
CA ARG A 46 -7.05 -2.38 10.18
C ARG A 46 -7.04 -0.94 9.65
N ALA A 47 -6.59 -0.73 8.40
CA ALA A 47 -6.65 0.57 7.75
C ALA A 47 -8.08 1.11 7.60
N PHE A 48 -9.09 0.22 7.65
CA PHE A 48 -10.50 0.58 7.48
C PHE A 48 -11.30 0.55 8.79
N SER A 49 -10.71 0.13 9.92
CA SER A 49 -11.46 -0.11 11.16
C SER A 49 -11.82 1.15 11.95
N ARG A 50 -11.09 2.26 11.80
CA ARG A 50 -11.33 3.51 12.54
C ARG A 50 -12.30 4.45 11.83
N ASP A 51 -11.95 4.86 10.62
CA ASP A 51 -12.79 5.68 9.75
C ASP A 51 -12.54 5.25 8.29
N PRO A 52 -13.47 4.52 7.66
CA PRO A 52 -13.26 3.97 6.33
C PRO A 52 -13.32 5.05 5.23
N ALA A 53 -13.91 6.22 5.49
CA ALA A 53 -14.11 7.22 4.43
C ALA A 53 -12.78 7.85 3.95
N PRO A 54 -11.89 8.36 4.83
CA PRO A 54 -10.58 8.86 4.42
C PRO A 54 -9.72 7.78 3.76
N ALA A 55 -9.71 6.57 4.31
CA ALA A 55 -8.98 5.45 3.73
C ALA A 55 -9.47 5.11 2.31
N HIS A 56 -10.79 5.12 2.10
CA HIS A 56 -11.35 4.88 0.76
C HIS A 56 -10.96 5.98 -0.24
N ILE A 57 -10.96 7.25 0.18
CA ILE A 57 -10.53 8.37 -0.66
C ILE A 57 -9.07 8.23 -1.05
N ALA A 58 -8.20 7.93 -0.09
CA ALA A 58 -6.77 7.71 -0.30
C ALA A 58 -6.51 6.58 -1.32
N LEU A 59 -7.19 5.44 -1.14
CA LEU A 59 -7.03 4.28 -2.02
C LEU A 59 -7.60 4.49 -3.41
N ARG A 60 -8.73 5.21 -3.54
CA ARG A 60 -9.22 5.61 -4.87
C ARG A 60 -8.20 6.46 -5.60
N ARG A 61 -7.63 7.47 -4.92
CA ARG A 61 -6.58 8.32 -5.49
C ARG A 61 -5.37 7.52 -5.94
N ALA A 62 -4.89 6.58 -5.12
CA ALA A 62 -3.77 5.71 -5.48
C ALA A 62 -4.06 4.87 -6.74
N ARG A 63 -5.27 4.31 -6.84
CA ARG A 63 -5.69 3.54 -8.02
C ARG A 63 -5.83 4.42 -9.27
N ASP A 64 -6.33 5.64 -9.14
CA ASP A 64 -6.44 6.60 -10.26
C ASP A 64 -5.05 7.01 -10.81
N ILE A 65 -4.00 6.94 -9.98
CA ILE A 65 -2.60 7.15 -10.40
C ILE A 65 -2.02 5.92 -11.13
N GLY A 66 -2.60 4.74 -10.92
CA GLY A 66 -2.18 3.48 -11.55
C GLY A 66 -1.48 2.51 -10.61
N PHE A 67 -1.46 2.76 -9.29
CA PHE A 67 -0.95 1.80 -8.31
C PHE A 67 -1.88 0.57 -8.23
N SER A 68 -1.27 -0.61 -8.10
CA SER A 68 -2.01 -1.80 -7.68
C SER A 68 -2.25 -1.74 -6.18
N LEU A 69 -3.40 -2.25 -5.73
CA LEU A 69 -3.73 -2.33 -4.31
C LEU A 69 -3.98 -3.79 -3.94
N ALA A 70 -3.41 -4.25 -2.84
CA ALA A 70 -3.75 -5.52 -2.21
C ALA A 70 -4.21 -5.27 -0.78
N MET A 71 -5.23 -6.01 -0.37
CA MET A 71 -5.68 -6.04 1.01
C MET A 71 -5.25 -7.38 1.58
N ASP A 72 -4.44 -7.34 2.63
CA ASP A 72 -3.94 -8.50 3.34
C ASP A 72 -4.83 -8.80 4.53
N ASP A 73 -5.46 -9.96 4.47
CA ASP A 73 -6.35 -10.50 5.49
C ASP A 73 -5.47 -11.30 6.46
N PHE A 74 -4.75 -10.60 7.35
CA PHE A 74 -3.99 -11.25 8.42
C PHE A 74 -4.96 -11.84 9.45
N GLY A 75 -5.53 -12.99 9.10
CA GLY A 75 -6.54 -13.68 9.86
C GLY A 75 -6.54 -15.17 9.53
N VAL A 76 -5.44 -15.87 9.84
CA VAL A 76 -5.37 -17.19 10.51
C VAL A 76 -3.91 -17.73 10.43
N GLU A 77 -3.41 -18.20 11.59
CA GLU A 77 -2.22 -19.05 11.85
C GLU A 77 -0.91 -18.42 12.36
N HIS A 78 -0.62 -18.77 13.62
CA HIS A 78 0.70 -18.95 14.21
C HIS A 78 1.87 -19.08 13.22
N ALA A 79 2.71 -18.06 13.11
CA ALA A 79 4.15 -18.29 13.05
C ALA A 79 4.70 -18.01 14.44
N SER A 80 4.62 -19.03 15.30
CA SER A 80 5.47 -19.13 16.47
C SER A 80 6.93 -18.93 16.03
N MET A 81 7.52 -17.76 16.25
CA MET A 81 8.96 -17.68 16.50
C MET A 81 9.17 -17.87 18.01
N THR A 82 8.88 -19.08 18.45
CA THR A 82 9.51 -19.69 19.62
C THR A 82 10.66 -20.54 19.10
N ASN A 83 11.86 -20.23 19.59
CA ASN A 83 13.15 -20.92 19.41
C ASN A 83 13.79 -20.92 18.01
N LEU A 84 14.84 -20.11 17.87
CA LEU A 84 16.23 -20.62 17.84
C LEU A 84 17.11 -19.73 18.75
#